data_AF-A0A0A3IJY0-F1
#
_entry.id   AF-A0A0A3IJY0-F1
#
_cell.length_a   1.000
_cell.length_b   1.000
_cell.length_c   1.000
_cell.angle_alpha   90.00
_cell.angle_beta   90.00
_cell.angle_gamma   90.00
#
_symmetry.space_group_name_H-M   'P 1'
#
loop_
_entity.id
_entity.type
_entity.pdbx_description
1 polymer ?
#
loop_
_entity_poly.entity_id
_entity_poly.type
_entity_poly.pdbx_seq_one_letter_code
_entity_poly.pdbx_strand_id
1 'polypeptide(L)'
;MELDTLKIRVFHWAGWISVIIGLFALAILNITLLSGYDTPFSDRLSLFIFLSLLFGAIACLQRMSRTLGLWGIFLAFFLILFMGVMFLLGWFIIPFP
;
A
#
# COMPACT_ATOMS: atom_id res chain seq x y z
N MET A 1 -21.15 2.04 -26.53
CA MET A 1 -21.57 1.37 -25.27
C MET A 1 -20.47 0.46 -24.71
N GLU A 2 -19.74 -0.30 -25.53
CA GLU A 2 -18.69 -1.24 -25.04
C GLU A 2 -17.42 -0.56 -24.49
N LEU A 3 -17.07 0.63 -24.98
CA LEU A 3 -15.87 1.34 -24.53
C LEU A 3 -15.98 1.83 -23.07
N ASP A 4 -17.19 2.19 -22.66
CA ASP A 4 -17.45 2.74 -21.32
C ASP A 4 -17.47 1.64 -20.25
N THR A 5 -17.97 0.45 -20.62
CA THR A 5 -17.92 -0.74 -19.75
C THR A 5 -16.49 -1.27 -19.58
N LEU A 6 -15.68 -1.21 -20.64
CA LEU A 6 -14.24 -1.53 -20.56
C LEU A 6 -13.50 -0.57 -19.63
N LYS A 7 -13.76 0.74 -19.74
CA LYS A 7 -13.15 1.76 -18.89
C LYS A 7 -13.46 1.50 -17.41
N ILE A 8 -14.73 1.24 -17.07
CA ILE A 8 -15.15 0.90 -15.69
C ILE A 8 -14.42 -0.35 -15.19
N ARG A 9 -14.31 -1.39 -16.03
CA ARG A 9 -13.65 -2.64 -15.66
C ARG A 9 -12.16 -2.43 -15.36
N VAL A 10 -11.45 -1.62 -16.15
CA VAL A 10 -10.04 -1.30 -15.91
C VAL A 10 -9.84 -0.58 -14.57
N PHE A 11 -10.66 0.43 -14.26
CA PHE A 11 -10.59 1.12 -12.96
C PHE A 11 -10.91 0.20 -11.77
N HIS A 12 -11.82 -0.75 -11.96
CA HIS A 12 -12.13 -1.75 -10.93
C HIS A 12 -10.95 -2.68 -10.67
N TRP A 13 -10.29 -3.17 -11.72
CA TRP A 13 -9.06 -3.96 -11.61
C TRP A 13 -7.91 -3.18 -10.98
N ALA A 14 -7.74 -1.89 -11.32
CA ALA A 14 -6.77 -1.02 -10.69
C ALA A 14 -7.01 -0.92 -9.16
N GLY A 15 -8.27 -0.82 -8.74
CA GLY A 15 -8.63 -0.81 -7.32
C GLY A 15 -8.26 -2.11 -6.60
N TRP A 16 -8.56 -3.27 -7.22
CA TRP A 16 -8.17 -4.56 -6.67
C TRP A 16 -6.65 -4.74 -6.59
N ILE A 17 -5.92 -4.34 -7.63
CA ILE A 17 -4.45 -4.38 -7.66
C ILE A 17 -3.88 -3.52 -6.51
N SER A 18 -4.42 -2.33 -6.31
CA SER A 18 -4.02 -1.44 -5.21
C SER A 18 -4.17 -2.11 -3.83
N VAL A 19 -5.32 -2.75 -3.58
CA VAL A 19 -5.60 -3.46 -2.32
C VAL A 19 -4.67 -4.66 -2.14
N ILE A 20 -4.49 -5.48 -3.19
CA ILE A 20 -3.62 -6.66 -3.14
C ILE A 20 -2.17 -6.25 -2.85
N ILE A 21 -1.65 -5.21 -3.52
CA ILE A 21 -0.30 -4.70 -3.26
C ILE A 21 -0.19 -4.18 -1.83
N GLY A 22 -1.20 -3.46 -1.32
CA GLY A 22 -1.21 -2.97 0.07
C GLY A 22 -1.19 -4.11 1.10
N LEU A 23 -2.00 -5.15 0.89
CA LEU A 23 -1.99 -6.35 1.74
C LEU A 23 -0.66 -7.11 1.65
N PHE A 24 -0.08 -7.20 0.46
CA PHE A 24 1.21 -7.84 0.26
C PHE A 24 2.34 -7.07 0.97
N ALA A 25 2.34 -5.74 0.89
CA ALA A 25 3.27 -4.89 1.61
C ALA A 25 3.12 -5.07 3.14
N LEU A 26 1.88 -5.20 3.63
CA LEU A 26 1.63 -5.48 5.04
C LEU A 26 2.17 -6.86 5.47
N ALA A 27 1.98 -7.89 4.64
CA ALA A 27 2.55 -9.21 4.89
C ALA A 27 4.08 -9.18 4.90
N ILE A 28 4.73 -8.53 3.92
CA ILE A 28 6.19 -8.38 3.88
C ILE A 28 6.67 -7.66 5.13
N LEU A 29 6.04 -6.55 5.52
CA LEU A 29 6.43 -5.80 6.71
C LEU A 29 6.40 -6.68 7.97
N ASN A 30 5.38 -7.52 8.13
CA ASN A 30 5.31 -8.44 9.27
C ASN A 30 6.41 -9.50 9.22
N ILE A 31 6.71 -10.05 8.04
CA ILE A 31 7.82 -11.00 7.86
C ILE A 31 9.16 -10.33 8.20
N THR A 32 9.40 -9.12 7.70
CA THR A 32 10.61 -8.34 7.97
C THR A 32 10.77 -8.09 9.48
N LEU A 33 9.69 -7.75 10.19
CA LEU A 33 9.74 -7.58 11.64
C LEU A 33 10.05 -8.88 12.39
N LEU A 34 9.45 -10.01 11.98
CA LEU A 34 9.71 -11.32 12.59
C LEU A 34 11.13 -11.83 12.33
N SER A 35 11.67 -11.54 11.14
CA SER A 35 13.00 -11.97 10.72
C SER A 35 14.13 -11.02 11.15
N GLY A 36 13.85 -9.97 11.91
CA GLY A 36 14.88 -9.02 12.36
C GLY A 36 15.50 -8.18 11.23
N TYR A 37 14.73 -7.87 10.20
CA TYR A 37 15.13 -7.09 9.01
C TYR A 37 16.08 -7.77 8.01
N ASP A 38 16.45 -9.05 8.20
CA ASP A 38 17.31 -9.83 7.29
C ASP A 38 16.59 -10.34 6.00
N THR A 39 15.59 -9.62 5.51
CA THR A 39 14.79 -10.05 4.35
C THR A 39 15.11 -9.22 3.10
N PRO A 40 15.32 -9.82 1.91
CA PRO A 40 15.68 -9.10 0.69
C PRO A 40 14.56 -8.21 0.12
N PHE A 41 13.37 -8.24 0.74
CA PHE A 41 12.19 -7.49 0.31
C PHE A 41 11.96 -6.20 1.12
N SER A 42 12.70 -5.98 2.21
CA SER A 42 12.57 -4.79 3.07
C SER A 42 12.82 -3.50 2.30
N ASP A 43 13.88 -3.46 1.49
CA ASP A 43 14.27 -2.28 0.70
C ASP A 43 13.21 -1.87 -0.34
N ARG A 44 12.31 -2.80 -0.71
CA ARG A 44 11.28 -2.59 -1.73
C ARG A 44 9.90 -2.25 -1.13
N LEU A 45 9.76 -2.21 0.19
CA LEU A 45 8.49 -1.87 0.86
C LEU A 45 7.98 -0.49 0.45
N SER A 46 8.86 0.50 0.34
CA SER A 46 8.50 1.86 -0.11
C SER A 46 7.88 1.87 -1.50
N LEU A 47 8.41 1.06 -2.42
CA LEU A 47 7.90 0.89 -3.78
C LEU A 47 6.50 0.26 -3.77
N PHE A 48 6.26 -0.77 -2.96
CA PHE A 48 4.93 -1.38 -2.85
C PHE A 48 3.90 -0.42 -2.27
N ILE A 49 4.25 0.34 -1.24
CA ILE A 49 3.39 1.39 -0.68
C ILE A 49 3.05 2.42 -1.76
N PHE A 50 4.04 2.89 -2.51
CA PHE A 50 3.83 3.86 -3.60
C PHE A 50 2.92 3.32 -4.70
N LEU A 51 3.13 2.08 -5.15
CA LEU A 51 2.27 1.44 -6.16
C LEU A 51 0.83 1.29 -5.66
N SER A 52 0.63 0.87 -4.40
CA SER A 52 -0.70 0.78 -3.80
C SER A 52 -1.39 2.14 -3.81
N LEU A 53 -0.67 3.20 -3.42
CA LEU A 53 -1.19 4.58 -3.40
C LEU A 53 -1.54 5.08 -4.82
N LEU A 54 -0.66 4.84 -5.79
CA LEU A 54 -0.85 5.25 -7.19
C LEU A 54 -2.07 4.56 -7.83
N PHE A 55 -2.15 3.23 -7.73
CA PHE A 55 -3.30 2.49 -8.26
C PHE A 55 -4.60 2.80 -7.51
N GLY A 56 -4.51 3.06 -6.20
CA GLY A 56 -5.65 3.45 -5.38
C GLY A 56 -6.20 4.81 -5.79
N ALA A 57 -5.32 5.79 -6.04
CA ALA A 57 -5.68 7.10 -6.55
C ALA A 57 -6.34 7.02 -7.93
N ILE A 58 -5.77 6.22 -8.85
CA ILE A 58 -6.34 5.99 -10.18
C ILE A 58 -7.74 5.37 -10.08
N ALA A 59 -7.93 4.36 -9.22
CA ALA A 59 -9.22 3.71 -9.01
C ALA A 59 -10.27 4.65 -8.38
N CYS A 60 -9.84 5.69 -7.67
CA CYS A 60 -10.70 6.68 -7.05
C CYS A 60 -11.35 7.65 -8.05
N LEU A 61 -10.77 7.80 -9.25
CA LEU A 61 -11.30 8.69 -10.31
C LEU A 61 -12.66 8.23 -10.84
N GLN A 62 -12.97 6.94 -10.74
CA GLN A 62 -14.24 6.37 -11.20
C GLN A 62 -15.16 6.04 -10.01
N ARG A 63 -16.40 6.55 -10.06
CA ARG A 63 -17.37 6.48 -8.94
C ARG A 63 -17.68 5.05 -8.46
N MET A 64 -17.70 4.09 -9.38
CA MET A 64 -17.98 2.66 -9.11
C MET A 64 -16.82 1.92 -8.42
N SER A 65 -15.57 2.35 -8.61
CA SER A 65 -14.37 1.71 -8.03
C SER A 65 -13.80 2.48 -6.84
N ARG A 66 -14.43 3.60 -6.46
CA ARG A 66 -13.95 4.53 -5.43
C ARG A 66 -13.72 3.85 -4.08
N THR A 67 -14.63 2.96 -3.67
CA THR A 67 -14.50 2.24 -2.39
C THR A 67 -13.25 1.36 -2.36
N LEU A 68 -12.96 0.63 -3.44
CA LEU A 68 -11.75 -0.19 -3.54
C LEU A 68 -10.49 0.66 -3.57
N GLY A 69 -10.50 1.77 -4.33
CA GLY A 69 -9.40 2.73 -4.34
C GLY A 69 -9.11 3.32 -2.95
N LEU A 70 -10.17 3.67 -2.20
CA LEU A 70 -10.05 4.16 -0.83
C LEU A 70 -9.47 3.11 0.12
N TRP A 71 -9.84 1.83 -0.02
CA TRP A 71 -9.23 0.74 0.77
C TRP A 71 -7.73 0.61 0.52
N GLY A 72 -7.31 0.66 -0.74
CA GLY A 72 -5.89 0.61 -1.09
C GLY A 72 -5.11 1.82 -0.55
N ILE A 73 -5.66 3.03 -0.69
CA ILE A 73 -5.07 4.25 -0.11
C ILE A 73 -5.00 4.16 1.41
N PHE A 74 -6.06 3.67 2.07
CA PHE A 74 -6.09 3.50 3.52
C PHE A 74 -5.00 2.52 3.99
N LEU A 75 -4.83 1.40 3.30
CA LEU A 75 -3.73 0.45 3.58
C LEU A 75 -2.36 1.10 3.41
N ALA A 76 -2.15 1.85 2.33
CA ALA A 76 -0.89 2.55 2.10
C ALA A 76 -0.60 3.58 3.20
N PHE A 77 -1.60 4.38 3.59
CA PHE A 77 -1.47 5.35 4.67
C PHE A 77 -1.21 4.69 6.02
N PHE A 78 -1.90 3.59 6.31
CA PHE A 78 -1.66 2.80 7.52
C PHE A 78 -0.21 2.33 7.59
N LEU A 79 0.34 1.80 6.48
CA LEU A 79 1.74 1.36 6.42
C LEU A 79 2.73 2.52 6.63
N ILE A 80 2.48 3.69 6.03
CA ILE A 80 3.30 4.89 6.22
C ILE A 80 3.29 5.32 7.70
N LEU A 81 2.10 5.40 8.29
CA LEU A 81 1.94 5.78 9.70
C LEU A 81 2.63 4.78 10.63
N PHE A 82 2.43 3.48 10.39
CA PHE A 82 3.05 2.42 11.17
C PHE A 82 4.59 2.52 11.11
N MET A 83 5.15 2.68 9.91
CA MET A 83 6.59 2.83 9.73
C MET A 83 7.14 4.09 10.42
N GLY A 84 6.40 5.21 10.36
CA GLY A 84 6.74 6.43 11.08
C GLY A 84 6.72 6.25 12.60
N VAL A 85 5.71 5.56 13.13
CA VAL A 85 5.61 5.23 14.57
C VAL A 85 6.77 4.33 15.00
N MET A 86 7.09 3.28 14.22
CA MET A 86 8.22 2.39 14.50
C MET A 86 9.55 3.14 14.47
N PHE A 87 9.74 4.05 13.52
CA PHE A 87 10.92 4.91 13.45
C PHE A 87 11.05 5.80 14.69
N LEU A 88 9.96 6.48 15.08
CA LEU A 88 9.93 7.31 16.28
C LEU A 88 10.23 6.50 17.55
N LEU A 89 9.63 5.32 17.70
CA LEU A 89 9.89 4.40 18.81
C LEU A 89 11.37 3.98 18.85
N GLY A 90 11.93 3.60 17.70
CA GLY A 90 13.36 3.29 17.58
C GLY A 90 14.24 4.46 18.01
N TRP A 91 13.91 5.66 17.54
CA TRP A 91 14.59 6.90 17.91
C TRP A 91 14.48 7.24 19.39
N PHE A 92 13.35 6.95 20.04
CA PHE A 92 13.20 7.18 21.49
C PHE A 92 14.05 6.22 22.33
N ILE A 93 14.21 4.97 21.88
CA ILE A 93 15.01 3.96 22.59
C ILE A 93 16.50 4.21 22.36
N ILE A 94 16.90 4.46 21.11
CA ILE A 94 18.27 4.77 20.70
C ILE A 94 18.23 6.11 19.95
N PRO A 95 18.37 7.24 20.66
CA PRO A 95 18.41 8.54 20.00
C PRO A 95 19.68 8.61 19.14
N PHE A 96 19.52 8.97 17.87
CA PHE A 96 20.55 8.94 16.83
C PHE A 96 21.07 7.52 16.50
N PRO A 97 20.22 6.63 15.94
CA PRO A 97 20.65 5.36 15.39
C PRO A 97 21.47 5.52 14.10
#